data_AF-A0A7C5YAX7-F1
#
_entry.id   AF-A0A7C5YAX7-F1
#
_cell.length_a   1.000
_cell.length_b   1.000
_cell.length_c   1.000
_cell.angle_alpha   90.00
_cell.angle_beta   90.00
_cell.angle_gamma   90.00
#
_symmetry.space_group_name_H-M   'P 1'
#
loop_
_entity.id
_entity.type
_entity.pdbx_description
1 polymer ?
#
loop_
_entity_poly.entity_id
_entity_poly.type
_entity_poly.pdbx_seq_one_letter_code
_entity_poly.pdbx_strand_id
1 'polypeptide(L)'
;MEDEITKEIVELIMSDDVVGLATHRHYPRERMIYSRFGRCGFAIDVVKMVRGVRTIHSVLVEAEASVSSDFVQDFLSSPGKVVYTLSVQTASGKTLKRKTAEYRDAEDLFNRVEKVRRAFYTVYNKLKEKEKAPVTKVGEELFHAVGLTADELHLGV
;
A
#
# COMPACT_ATOMS: atom_id res chain seq x y z
N MET A 1 19.85 0.32 -9.41
CA MET A 1 18.99 1.50 -9.54
C MET A 1 17.97 1.40 -8.40
N GLU A 2 17.98 2.33 -7.46
CA GLU A 2 17.14 2.29 -6.26
C GLU A 2 15.67 2.50 -6.67
N ASP A 3 14.75 1.67 -6.18
CA ASP A 3 13.33 1.77 -6.51
C ASP A 3 12.69 2.96 -5.77
N GLU A 4 12.56 4.08 -6.48
CA GLU A 4 11.99 5.32 -5.95
C GLU A 4 10.55 5.17 -5.44
N ILE A 5 9.72 4.31 -6.06
CA ILE A 5 8.33 4.12 -5.63
C ILE A 5 8.32 3.44 -4.26
N THR A 6 9.08 2.34 -4.12
CA THR A 6 9.18 1.64 -2.84
C THR A 6 9.74 2.54 -1.75
N LYS A 7 10.77 3.32 -2.06
CA LYS A 7 11.36 4.28 -1.12
C LYS A 7 10.35 5.33 -0.67
N GLU A 8 9.63 5.95 -1.60
CA GLU A 8 8.62 6.97 -1.31
C GLU A 8 7.51 6.42 -0.40
N ILE A 9 7.03 5.19 -0.67
CA ILE A 9 5.99 4.55 0.16
C ILE A 9 6.52 4.25 1.57
N VAL A 10 7.74 3.70 1.69
CA VAL A 10 8.35 3.39 2.98
C VAL A 10 8.58 4.66 3.80
N GLU A 11 9.11 5.72 3.19
CA GLU A 11 9.31 7.02 3.85
C GLU A 11 7.98 7.63 4.31
N LEU A 12 6.92 7.52 3.50
CA LEU A 12 5.59 7.97 3.87
C LEU A 12 5.06 7.23 5.11
N ILE A 13 5.16 5.89 5.12
CA ILE A 13 4.69 5.04 6.23
C ILE A 13 5.50 5.28 7.50
N MET A 14 6.82 5.39 7.38
CA MET A 14 7.74 5.47 8.52
C MET A 14 7.85 6.88 9.12
N SER A 15 7.15 7.86 8.55
CA SER A 15 7.20 9.25 8.98
C SER A 15 6.73 9.40 10.44
N ASP A 16 7.42 10.22 11.24
CA ASP A 16 7.16 10.35 12.69
C ASP A 16 5.79 10.96 13.02
N ASP A 17 5.21 11.70 12.07
CA ASP A 17 3.89 12.31 12.16
C ASP A 17 2.75 11.36 11.74
N VAL A 18 3.04 10.10 11.44
CA VAL A 18 2.00 9.08 11.19
C VAL A 18 1.26 8.74 12.49
N VAL A 19 -0.05 8.88 12.44
CA VAL A 19 -0.97 8.66 13.57
C VAL A 19 -2.03 7.60 13.29
N GLY A 20 -2.16 7.15 12.04
CA GLY A 20 -3.07 6.07 11.66
C GLY A 20 -2.61 5.34 10.41
N LEU A 21 -2.92 4.05 10.33
CA LEU A 21 -2.58 3.18 9.20
C LEU A 21 -3.72 2.20 8.93
N ALA A 22 -4.05 2.02 7.66
CA ALA A 22 -4.95 0.98 7.18
C ALA A 22 -4.33 0.24 5.98
N THR A 23 -4.60 -1.05 5.86
CA THR A 23 -4.37 -1.77 4.61
C THR A 23 -5.58 -2.62 4.24
N HIS A 24 -5.88 -2.62 2.94
CA HIS A 24 -7.05 -3.25 2.35
C HIS A 24 -6.76 -4.59 1.70
N ARG A 25 -5.53 -5.14 1.80
CA ARG A 25 -5.17 -6.42 1.17
C ARG A 25 -4.16 -7.28 1.93
N HIS A 26 -4.22 -8.59 1.66
CA HIS A 26 -3.39 -9.61 2.30
C HIS A 26 -2.25 -10.10 1.39
N TYR A 27 -1.00 -9.82 1.77
CA TYR A 27 0.21 -10.08 0.97
C TYR A 27 0.35 -11.51 0.39
N PRO A 28 0.18 -12.60 1.17
CA PRO A 28 0.16 -13.96 0.62
C PRO A 28 -0.86 -14.22 -0.49
N ARG A 29 -2.02 -13.53 -0.46
CA ARG A 29 -3.03 -13.68 -1.51
C ARG A 29 -2.59 -13.00 -2.80
N GLU A 30 -1.91 -11.87 -2.72
CA GLU A 30 -1.43 -11.13 -3.91
C GLU A 30 -0.40 -11.93 -4.72
N ARG A 31 0.51 -12.67 -4.07
CA ARG A 31 1.46 -13.54 -4.79
C ARG A 31 0.76 -14.67 -5.54
N MET A 32 -0.28 -15.25 -4.93
CA MET A 32 -1.10 -16.29 -5.58
C MET A 32 -1.91 -15.71 -6.75
N ILE A 33 -2.53 -14.55 -6.58
CA ILE A 33 -3.28 -13.85 -7.64
C ILE A 33 -2.35 -13.52 -8.81
N TYR A 34 -1.17 -12.96 -8.52
CA TYR A 34 -0.18 -12.62 -9.54
C TYR A 34 0.24 -13.85 -10.36
N SER A 35 0.53 -14.98 -9.70
CA SER A 35 0.93 -16.21 -10.42
C SER A 35 -0.11 -16.72 -11.42
N ARG A 36 -1.40 -16.41 -11.20
CA ARG A 36 -2.50 -16.86 -12.06
C ARG A 36 -2.85 -15.87 -13.16
N PHE A 37 -2.72 -14.57 -12.89
CA PHE A 37 -3.26 -13.52 -13.75
C PHE A 37 -2.22 -12.53 -14.27
N GLY A 38 -0.97 -12.62 -13.81
CA GLY A 38 0.08 -11.64 -14.10
C GLY A 38 -0.22 -10.25 -13.55
N ARG A 39 -1.22 -10.12 -12.67
CA ARG A 39 -1.70 -8.85 -12.14
C ARG A 39 -1.96 -8.97 -10.65
N CYS A 40 -1.57 -7.96 -9.89
CA CYS A 40 -1.84 -7.87 -8.46
C CYS A 40 -1.79 -6.40 -8.03
N GLY A 41 -2.15 -6.13 -6.77
CA GLY A 41 -2.05 -4.78 -6.24
C GLY A 41 -2.33 -4.70 -4.75
N PHE A 42 -2.04 -3.54 -4.17
CA PHE A 42 -2.38 -3.28 -2.78
C PHE A 42 -2.72 -1.80 -2.58
N ALA A 43 -3.51 -1.54 -1.54
CA ALA A 43 -3.84 -0.20 -1.09
C ALA A 43 -3.50 -0.03 0.39
N ILE A 44 -2.97 1.13 0.73
CA ILE A 44 -2.60 1.53 2.09
C ILE A 44 -3.10 2.96 2.29
N ASP A 45 -3.78 3.20 3.39
CA ASP A 45 -4.09 4.55 3.87
C ASP A 45 -3.13 4.91 5.01
N VAL A 46 -2.46 6.04 4.88
CA VAL A 46 -1.55 6.61 5.87
C VAL A 46 -2.12 7.92 6.36
N VAL A 47 -2.49 7.98 7.65
CA VAL A 47 -2.99 9.21 8.27
C VAL A 47 -1.86 9.90 9.00
N LYS A 48 -1.62 11.15 8.63
CA LYS A 48 -0.55 11.98 9.16
C LYS A 48 -1.11 13.18 9.93
N MET A 49 -0.42 13.59 10.99
CA MET A 49 -0.72 14.81 11.74
C MET A 49 0.13 15.97 11.23
N VAL A 50 -0.41 16.74 10.29
CA VAL A 50 0.30 17.88 9.67
C VAL A 50 -0.22 19.18 10.30
N ARG A 51 0.64 19.88 11.06
CA ARG A 51 0.29 21.13 11.77
C ARG A 51 -0.97 21.01 12.65
N GLY A 52 -1.15 19.85 13.28
CA GLY A 52 -2.32 19.58 14.13
C GLY A 52 -3.59 19.15 13.38
N VAL A 53 -3.51 18.97 12.06
CA VAL A 53 -4.62 18.51 11.22
C VAL A 53 -4.33 17.11 10.67
N ARG A 54 -5.31 16.22 10.79
CA ARG A 54 -5.23 14.87 10.21
C ARG A 54 -5.37 14.95 8.70
N THR A 55 -4.40 14.38 7.98
CA THR A 55 -4.32 14.37 6.53
C THR A 55 -4.18 12.93 6.04
N ILE A 56 -5.10 12.50 5.18
CA ILE A 56 -5.12 11.13 4.65
C ILE A 56 -4.30 11.06 3.36
N HIS A 57 -3.35 10.12 3.33
CA HIS A 57 -2.54 9.79 2.18
C HIS A 57 -2.89 8.36 1.74
N SER A 58 -3.64 8.24 0.65
CA SER A 58 -4.05 6.95 0.10
C SER A 58 -3.10 6.54 -1.02
N VAL A 59 -2.46 5.40 -0.83
CA VAL A 59 -1.54 4.78 -1.78
C VAL A 59 -2.24 3.61 -2.44
N LEU A 60 -2.27 3.60 -3.78
CA LEU A 60 -2.65 2.45 -4.60
C LEU A 60 -1.44 2.03 -5.44
N VAL A 61 -1.10 0.75 -5.36
CA VAL A 61 -0.06 0.13 -6.18
C VAL A 61 -0.66 -1.00 -6.99
N GLU A 62 -0.47 -0.96 -8.29
CA GLU A 62 -0.92 -1.99 -9.23
C GLU A 62 0.29 -2.53 -9.98
N ALA A 63 0.43 -3.85 -10.07
CA ALA A 63 1.48 -4.50 -10.84
C ALA A 63 0.86 -5.31 -11.97
N GLU A 64 1.50 -5.29 -13.13
CA GLU A 64 1.10 -6.02 -14.33
C GLU A 64 2.34 -6.57 -15.04
N ALA A 65 2.31 -7.86 -15.38
CA ALA A 65 3.36 -8.52 -16.16
C ALA A 65 3.28 -8.04 -17.62
N SER A 66 4.43 -7.71 -18.19
CA SER A 66 4.57 -7.35 -19.60
C SER A 66 4.77 -8.61 -20.43
N VAL A 67 3.66 -9.18 -20.88
CA VAL A 67 3.65 -10.37 -21.74
C VAL A 67 3.32 -9.96 -23.18
N SER A 68 4.06 -10.52 -24.14
CA SER A 68 3.92 -10.22 -25.59
C SER A 68 3.05 -11.24 -26.34
N SER A 69 2.61 -12.31 -25.68
CA SER A 69 1.86 -13.41 -26.27
C SER A 69 0.59 -13.70 -25.45
N ASP A 70 -0.47 -14.12 -26.15
CA ASP A 70 -1.72 -14.60 -25.56
C ASP A 70 -1.53 -15.91 -24.75
N PHE A 71 -0.42 -16.64 -24.97
CA PHE A 71 -0.05 -17.82 -24.21
C PHE A 71 1.10 -17.53 -23.26
N VAL A 72 0.76 -17.29 -21.99
CA VAL A 72 1.75 -17.09 -20.93
C VAL A 72 2.03 -18.41 -20.23
N GLN A 73 3.26 -18.91 -20.34
CA GLN A 73 3.69 -20.11 -19.62
C GLN A 73 3.96 -19.83 -18.14
N ASP A 74 4.54 -18.67 -17.81
CA ASP A 74 4.83 -18.28 -16.44
C ASP A 74 4.92 -16.75 -16.27
N PHE A 75 4.04 -16.19 -15.44
CA PHE A 75 4.10 -14.78 -15.07
C PHE A 75 5.26 -14.48 -14.10
N LEU A 76 5.73 -15.47 -13.34
CA LEU A 76 6.74 -15.27 -12.31
C LEU A 76 8.11 -14.90 -12.89
N SER A 77 8.45 -15.43 -14.06
CA SER A 77 9.67 -15.10 -14.79
C SER A 77 9.52 -13.88 -15.71
N SER A 78 8.33 -13.31 -15.82
CA SER A 78 8.07 -12.22 -16.77
C SER A 78 8.42 -10.86 -16.15
N PRO A 79 9.05 -9.95 -16.91
CA PRO A 79 9.18 -8.56 -16.50
C PRO A 79 7.81 -7.89 -16.46
N GLY A 80 7.73 -6.71 -15.88
CA GLY A 80 6.50 -5.95 -15.91
C GLY A 80 6.64 -4.54 -15.37
N LYS A 81 5.48 -3.92 -15.13
CA LYS A 81 5.38 -2.55 -14.64
C LYS A 81 4.55 -2.48 -13.37
N VAL A 82 4.91 -1.54 -12.51
CA VAL A 82 4.14 -1.09 -11.37
C VAL A 82 3.64 0.32 -11.64
N VAL A 83 2.37 0.55 -11.37
CA VAL A 83 1.75 1.86 -11.32
C VAL A 83 1.50 2.20 -9.86
N TYR A 84 2.04 3.34 -9.43
CA TYR A 84 1.80 3.93 -8.13
C TYR A 84 0.92 5.16 -8.27
N THR A 85 -0.11 5.24 -7.45
CA THR A 85 -0.97 6.42 -7.31
C THR A 85 -1.01 6.83 -5.84
N LEU A 86 -0.62 8.07 -5.56
CA LEU A 86 -0.78 8.71 -4.27
C LEU A 86 -1.87 9.77 -4.37
N SER A 87 -2.88 9.63 -3.52
CA SER A 87 -3.88 10.65 -3.27
C SER A 87 -3.63 11.28 -1.92
N VAL A 88 -3.57 12.61 -1.86
CA VAL A 88 -3.52 13.36 -0.61
C VAL A 88 -4.81 14.16 -0.48
N GLN A 89 -5.60 13.83 0.55
CA GLN A 89 -6.81 14.58 0.89
C GLN A 89 -6.44 15.66 1.90
N THR A 90 -6.57 16.93 1.50
CA THR A 90 -6.38 18.10 2.36
C THR A 90 -7.69 18.87 2.52
N ALA A 91 -7.70 19.85 3.42
CA ALA A 91 -8.85 20.76 3.58
C ALA A 91 -9.16 21.58 2.30
N SER A 92 -8.18 21.75 1.40
CA SER A 92 -8.33 22.50 0.14
C SER A 92 -8.68 21.62 -1.06
N GLY A 93 -8.86 20.31 -0.88
CA GLY A 93 -9.23 19.37 -1.94
C GLY A 93 -8.33 18.13 -1.99
N LYS A 94 -8.36 17.44 -3.13
CA LYS A 94 -7.63 16.19 -3.37
C LYS A 94 -6.52 16.42 -4.38
N THR A 95 -5.28 16.08 -4.02
CA THR A 95 -4.15 16.06 -4.95
C THR A 95 -3.80 14.63 -5.33
N LEU A 96 -3.58 14.37 -6.61
CA LEU A 96 -3.22 13.07 -7.14
C LEU A 96 -1.83 13.12 -7.79
N LYS A 97 -0.97 12.18 -7.43
CA LYS A 97 0.35 11.96 -8.02
C LYS A 97 0.42 10.53 -8.53
N ARG A 98 0.89 10.35 -9.77
CA ARG A 98 1.06 9.02 -10.39
C ARG A 98 2.51 8.82 -10.83
N LYS A 99 3.06 7.63 -10.59
CA LYS A 99 4.37 7.19 -11.08
C LYS A 99 4.24 5.79 -11.68
N THR A 100 5.14 5.47 -12.60
CA THR A 100 5.30 4.13 -13.15
C THR A 100 6.75 3.72 -12.98
N ALA A 101 6.98 2.45 -12.66
CA ALA A 101 8.31 1.85 -12.65
C ALA A 101 8.25 0.44 -13.23
N GLU A 102 9.40 -0.08 -13.65
CA GLU A 102 9.53 -1.45 -14.14
C GLU A 102 10.14 -2.37 -13.08
N TYR A 103 9.82 -3.66 -13.20
CA TYR A 103 10.44 -4.74 -12.44
C TYR A 103 10.88 -5.86 -13.39
N ARG A 104 11.93 -6.57 -13.00
CA ARG A 104 12.58 -7.59 -13.85
C ARG A 104 11.83 -8.92 -13.86
N ASP A 105 11.29 -9.31 -12.72
CA ASP A 105 10.58 -10.57 -12.48
C ASP A 105 9.74 -10.46 -11.20
N ALA A 106 8.99 -11.52 -10.87
CA ALA A 106 8.19 -11.55 -9.65
C ALA A 106 9.03 -11.48 -8.38
N GLU A 107 10.26 -11.99 -8.37
CA GLU A 107 11.12 -11.92 -7.18
C GLU A 107 11.49 -10.47 -6.87
N ASP A 108 11.89 -9.68 -7.88
CA ASP A 108 12.13 -8.25 -7.76
C ASP A 108 10.88 -7.51 -7.27
N LEU A 109 9.71 -7.79 -7.86
CA LEU A 109 8.43 -7.22 -7.43
C LEU A 109 8.12 -7.52 -5.96
N PHE A 110 8.13 -8.80 -5.57
CA PHE A 110 7.73 -9.20 -4.21
C PHE A 110 8.78 -8.80 -3.16
N ASN A 111 10.07 -8.70 -3.52
CA ASN A 111 11.08 -8.13 -2.63
C ASN A 111 10.81 -6.65 -2.31
N ARG A 112 10.31 -5.87 -3.28
CA ARG A 112 9.89 -4.48 -3.08
C ARG A 112 8.65 -4.40 -2.19
N VAL A 113 7.64 -5.23 -2.45
CA VAL A 113 6.41 -5.27 -1.64
C VAL A 113 6.70 -5.72 -0.20
N GLU A 114 7.61 -6.66 0.02
CA GLU A 114 8.03 -7.11 1.35
C GLU A 114 8.64 -5.96 2.18
N LYS A 115 9.40 -5.05 1.56
CA LYS A 115 9.93 -3.85 2.24
C LYS A 115 8.80 -2.96 2.73
N VAL A 116 7.81 -2.69 1.88
CA VAL A 116 6.60 -1.92 2.25
C VAL A 116 5.85 -2.62 3.38
N ARG A 117 5.67 -3.94 3.30
CA ARG A 117 4.98 -4.74 4.33
C ARG A 117 5.68 -4.63 5.69
N ARG A 118 7.01 -4.73 5.73
CA ARG A 118 7.79 -4.59 6.97
C ARG A 118 7.66 -3.19 7.56
N ALA A 119 7.72 -2.15 6.74
CA ALA A 119 7.50 -0.78 7.18
C ALA A 119 6.09 -0.61 7.80
N PHE A 120 5.07 -1.12 7.10
CA PHE A 120 3.69 -1.09 7.59
C PHE A 120 3.55 -1.74 8.96
N TYR A 121 4.01 -2.99 9.14
CA TYR A 121 3.89 -3.69 10.42
C TYR A 121 4.73 -3.06 11.54
N THR A 122 5.88 -2.47 11.20
CA THR A 122 6.70 -1.76 12.19
C THR A 122 5.92 -0.60 12.80
N VAL A 123 5.30 0.24 11.97
CA VAL A 123 4.54 1.40 12.44
C VAL A 123 3.19 0.99 13.02
N TYR A 124 2.52 0.00 12.42
CA TYR A 124 1.27 -0.56 12.93
C TYR A 124 1.42 -1.05 14.37
N ASN A 125 2.47 -1.84 14.67
CA ASN A 125 2.72 -2.33 16.01
C ASN A 125 3.05 -1.20 16.99
N LYS A 126 3.88 -0.23 16.58
CA LYS A 126 4.20 0.98 17.37
C LYS A 126 2.95 1.79 17.71
N LEU A 127 1.99 1.93 16.80
CA LEU A 127 0.73 2.62 17.03
C LEU A 127 -0.19 1.81 17.95
N LYS A 128 -0.25 0.50 17.73
CA LYS A 128 -1.08 -0.41 18.52
C LYS A 128 -0.66 -0.47 19.99
N GLU A 129 0.64 -0.43 20.27
CA GLU A 129 1.16 -0.34 21.65
C GLU A 129 0.78 0.96 22.36
N LYS A 130 0.56 2.05 21.60
CA LYS A 130 0.14 3.35 22.14
C LYS A 130 -1.37 3.43 22.35
N GLU A 131 -2.16 2.65 21.61
CA GLU A 131 -3.61 2.55 21.83
C GLU A 131 -3.90 1.74 23.11
N LYS A 132 -4.33 2.43 24.17
CA LYS A 132 -4.76 1.82 25.45
C LYS A 132 -6.22 1.30 25.44
N ALA A 133 -6.90 1.34 24.29
CA ALA A 133 -8.33 1.02 24.19
C ALA A 133 -8.57 -0.15 23.21
N PRO A 134 -9.58 -1.01 23.45
CA PRO A 134 -9.88 -2.15 22.59
C PRO A 134 -10.38 -1.66 21.22
N VAL A 135 -9.75 -2.18 20.16
CA VAL A 135 -10.07 -1.87 18.77
C VAL A 135 -11.53 -2.22 18.47
N THR A 136 -12.30 -1.21 18.07
CA THR A 136 -13.67 -1.34 17.56
C THR A 136 -13.66 -2.28 16.36
N LYS A 137 -14.57 -3.28 16.34
CA LYS A 137 -14.67 -4.29 15.27
C LYS A 137 -14.55 -3.64 13.89
N VAL A 138 -13.47 -3.98 13.21
CA VAL A 138 -13.15 -3.57 11.86
C VAL A 138 -14.09 -4.34 10.89
N GLY A 139 -14.78 -3.62 10.01
CA GLY A 139 -15.68 -4.19 9.01
C GLY A 139 -14.95 -5.11 8.03
N GLU A 140 -15.70 -6.00 7.36
CA GLU A 140 -15.20 -7.18 6.63
C GLU A 140 -14.20 -6.89 5.48
N GLU A 141 -13.99 -5.64 5.08
CA GLU A 141 -13.11 -5.23 3.97
C GLU A 141 -11.72 -4.74 4.38
N LEU A 142 -11.47 -4.55 5.68
CA LEU A 142 -10.21 -4.00 6.20
C LEU A 142 -9.39 -5.11 6.88
N PHE A 143 -8.16 -5.31 6.41
CA PHE A 143 -7.31 -6.39 6.91
C PHE A 143 -6.59 -6.01 8.21
N HIS A 144 -6.02 -4.81 8.27
CA HIS A 144 -5.43 -4.24 9.50
C HIS A 144 -5.65 -2.73 9.53
N ALA A 145 -6.12 -2.22 10.66
CA ALA A 145 -6.30 -0.79 10.92
C ALA A 145 -5.86 -0.44 12.34
N VAL A 146 -5.27 0.74 12.52
CA VAL A 146 -4.87 1.30 13.83
C VAL A 146 -4.87 2.82 13.75
N GLY A 147 -5.31 3.51 14.80
CA GLY A 147 -5.23 4.97 14.91
C GLY A 147 -6.12 5.75 13.95
N LEU A 148 -7.12 5.13 13.33
CA LEU A 148 -8.10 5.78 12.44
C LEU A 148 -9.38 6.16 13.20
N THR A 149 -9.97 7.30 12.89
CA THR A 149 -11.31 7.68 13.35
C THR A 149 -12.39 7.14 12.38
N ALA A 150 -13.64 7.07 12.83
CA ALA A 150 -14.72 6.44 12.05
C ALA A 150 -14.99 7.11 10.69
N ASP A 151 -14.76 8.43 10.61
CA ASP A 151 -14.85 9.25 9.40
C ASP A 151 -13.66 9.09 8.45
N GLU A 152 -12.57 8.45 8.89
CA GLU A 152 -11.38 8.20 8.07
C GLU A 152 -11.39 6.82 7.41
N LEU A 153 -12.33 5.97 7.81
CA LEU A 153 -12.64 4.72 7.14
C LEU A 153 -13.37 5.03 5.83
N HIS A 154 -12.62 5.48 4.83
CA HIS A 154 -13.14 5.63 3.47
C HIS A 154 -13.24 4.24 2.85
N LEU A 155 -14.36 3.58 3.11
CA LEU A 155 -14.84 2.41 2.36
C LEU A 155 -15.05 2.84 0.91
N GLY A 156 -14.44 2.12 -0.02
CA GLY A 156 -14.53 2.45 -1.44
C GLY A 156 -14.02 1.35 -2.35
N VAL A 157 -14.86 0.34 -2.57
CA VAL A 157 -15.55 0.24 -3.86
C VAL A 157 -17.05 0.27 -3.60
#